data_AF-A0A380FKX9-F1
#
_entry.id   AF-A0A380FKX9-F1
#
_cell.length_a   1.000
_cell.length_b   1.000
_cell.length_c   1.000
_cell.angle_alpha   90.00
_cell.angle_beta   90.00
_cell.angle_gamma   90.00
#
_symmetry.space_group_name_H-M   'P 1'
#
loop_
_entity.id
_entity.type
_entity.pdbx_description
1 polymer ?
#
loop_
_entity_poly.entity_id
_entity_poly.type
_entity_poly.pdbx_seq_one_letter_code
_entity_poly.pdbx_strand_id
1 'polypeptide(L)'
;MDDIVIDRLELDAKYDTQLDEWQYLLDTVNNLDGKVTIGLVGKYVSLQDAYLSVVESLKHAGYPFKKDVEVKWIDSSEVTDDNVAQYLADVDGILVPGGFWVPCK
;
A
#
# COMPACT_ATOMS: atom_id res chain seq x y z
N MET A 1 16.34 -18.67 -13.30
CA MET A 1 15.91 -18.02 -14.56
C MET A 1 16.92 -16.97 -14.94
N ASP A 2 17.35 -16.21 -13.95
CA ASP A 2 18.27 -15.08 -13.99
C ASP A 2 19.63 -15.46 -14.62
N ASP A 3 20.21 -16.61 -14.22
CA ASP A 3 21.47 -17.12 -14.79
C ASP A 3 21.42 -17.34 -16.30
N ILE A 4 20.29 -17.83 -16.82
CA ILE A 4 20.09 -18.08 -18.26
C ILE A 4 20.03 -16.76 -19.02
N VAL A 5 19.46 -15.71 -18.42
CA VAL A 5 19.40 -14.38 -19.02
C VAL A 5 20.78 -13.73 -19.04
N ILE A 6 21.55 -13.86 -17.94
CA ILE A 6 22.93 -13.36 -17.83
C ILE A 6 23.83 -14.01 -18.88
N ASP A 7 23.78 -15.34 -19.01
CA ASP A 7 24.54 -16.09 -20.00
C ASP A 7 24.15 -15.70 -21.44
N ARG A 8 22.83 -15.59 -21.71
CA ARG A 8 22.34 -15.29 -23.06
C ARG A 8 22.64 -13.86 -23.54
N LEU A 9 22.70 -12.92 -22.61
CA LEU A 9 22.98 -11.50 -22.86
C LEU A 9 24.46 -11.14 -22.67
N GLU A 10 25.32 -12.12 -22.36
CA GLU A 10 26.76 -11.93 -22.12
C GLU A 10 27.06 -10.83 -21.09
N LEU A 11 26.25 -10.77 -20.02
CA LEU A 11 26.40 -9.75 -18.98
C LEU A 11 27.50 -10.14 -17.98
N ASP A 12 28.39 -9.20 -17.67
CA ASP A 12 29.45 -9.38 -16.68
C ASP A 12 28.89 -9.19 -15.26
N ALA A 13 28.22 -10.22 -14.75
CA ALA A 13 27.70 -10.26 -13.38
C ALA A 13 28.84 -10.54 -12.39
N LYS A 14 29.42 -9.47 -11.83
CA LYS A 14 30.61 -9.55 -10.95
C LYS A 14 30.33 -10.03 -9.54
N TYR A 15 29.06 -10.14 -9.14
CA TYR A 15 28.65 -10.47 -7.78
C TYR A 15 27.47 -11.43 -7.80
N ASP A 16 27.44 -12.32 -6.81
CA ASP A 16 26.28 -13.16 -6.55
C ASP A 16 25.10 -12.29 -6.06
N THR A 17 23.88 -12.75 -6.31
CA THR A 17 22.68 -11.95 -5.97
C THR A 17 22.55 -11.84 -4.46
N GLN A 18 22.71 -10.63 -3.93
CA GLN A 18 22.51 -10.35 -2.50
C GLN A 18 21.00 -10.29 -2.21
N LEU A 19 20.51 -11.21 -1.38
CA LEU A 19 19.09 -11.38 -1.04
C LEU A 19 18.80 -11.10 0.43
N ASP A 20 19.76 -10.54 1.16
CA ASP A 20 19.67 -10.21 2.58
C ASP A 20 18.53 -9.21 2.88
N GLU A 21 18.38 -8.16 2.08
CA GLU A 21 17.25 -7.22 2.23
C GLU A 21 15.89 -7.87 1.94
N TRP A 22 15.84 -8.74 0.93
CA TRP A 22 14.63 -9.49 0.58
C TRP A 22 14.24 -10.47 1.68
N GLN A 23 15.21 -11.19 2.23
CA GLN A 23 15.00 -12.12 3.34
C GLN A 23 14.49 -11.38 4.58
N TYR A 24 15.08 -10.22 4.90
CA TYR A 24 14.62 -9.38 5.99
C TYR A 24 13.18 -8.90 5.79
N LEU A 25 12.82 -8.49 4.57
CA LEU A 25 11.45 -8.08 4.25
C LEU A 25 10.47 -9.24 4.39
N LEU A 26 10.80 -10.43 3.88
CA LEU A 26 9.97 -11.63 4.03
C LEU A 26 9.78 -12.00 5.51
N ASP A 27 10.85 -11.97 6.29
CA ASP A 27 10.80 -12.25 7.73
C ASP A 27 9.93 -11.23 8.47
N THR A 28 9.97 -9.95 8.05
CA THR A 28 9.14 -8.89 8.62
C THR A 28 7.66 -9.09 8.28
N VAL A 29 7.35 -9.36 7.02
CA VAL A 29 5.97 -9.58 6.53
C VAL A 29 5.35 -10.83 7.19
N ASN A 30 6.14 -11.87 7.42
CA ASN A 30 5.66 -13.09 8.08
C ASN A 30 5.46 -12.94 9.60
N ASN A 31 6.03 -11.91 10.23
CA ASN A 31 6.02 -11.72 11.69
C ASN A 31 5.39 -10.38 12.12
N LEU A 32 4.30 -9.97 11.46
CA LEU A 32 3.54 -8.76 11.82
C LEU A 32 2.72 -8.99 13.11
N ASP A 33 2.74 -8.04 14.03
CA ASP A 33 2.12 -8.11 15.36
C ASP A 33 0.97 -7.11 15.55
N GLY A 34 -0.02 -7.18 14.68
CA GLY A 34 -1.25 -6.39 14.78
C GLY A 34 -1.60 -5.67 13.48
N LYS A 35 -2.73 -4.98 13.51
CA LYS A 35 -3.32 -4.32 12.35
C LYS A 35 -3.55 -2.85 12.60
N VAL A 36 -3.42 -2.05 11.56
CA VAL A 36 -3.80 -0.62 11.52
C VAL A 36 -4.71 -0.42 10.32
N THR A 37 -5.91 0.09 10.55
CA THR A 37 -6.89 0.35 9.51
C THR A 37 -6.80 1.79 9.04
N ILE A 38 -6.46 2.01 7.77
CA ILE A 38 -6.40 3.33 7.15
C ILE A 38 -7.59 3.51 6.20
N GLY A 39 -8.45 4.49 6.47
CA GLY A 39 -9.54 4.89 5.58
C GLY A 39 -9.01 5.71 4.40
N LEU A 40 -9.07 5.16 3.19
CA LEU A 40 -8.76 5.87 1.96
C LEU A 40 -10.04 6.44 1.35
N VAL A 41 -10.18 7.77 1.41
CA VAL A 41 -11.37 8.49 0.95
C VAL A 41 -11.14 9.02 -0.46
N GLY A 42 -11.82 8.45 -1.46
CA GLY A 42 -11.65 8.84 -2.86
C GLY A 42 -12.95 8.86 -3.64
N LYS A 43 -12.95 9.49 -4.81
CA LYS A 43 -14.11 9.49 -5.73
C LYS A 43 -14.13 8.30 -6.69
N TYR A 44 -12.97 7.70 -6.94
CA TYR A 44 -12.78 6.60 -7.88
C TYR A 44 -12.30 5.33 -7.16
N VAL A 45 -13.00 5.00 -6.08
CA VAL A 45 -12.67 3.85 -5.22
C VAL A 45 -12.91 2.52 -5.93
N SER A 46 -13.79 2.53 -6.93
CA SER A 46 -14.08 1.38 -7.79
C SER A 46 -12.92 0.98 -8.70
N LEU A 47 -11.95 1.87 -8.94
CA LEU A 47 -10.75 1.58 -9.72
C LEU A 47 -9.54 1.45 -8.78
N GLN A 48 -9.44 0.31 -8.09
CA GLN A 48 -8.37 0.04 -7.11
C GLN A 48 -6.97 0.23 -7.71
N ASP A 49 -6.80 -0.03 -9.00
CA ASP A 49 -5.54 0.14 -9.72
C ASP A 49 -5.00 1.58 -9.69
N ALA A 50 -5.89 2.58 -9.60
CA ALA A 50 -5.49 3.99 -9.55
C ALA A 50 -4.70 4.35 -8.28
N TYR A 51 -4.88 3.56 -7.21
CA TYR A 51 -4.28 3.79 -5.91
C TYR A 51 -3.34 2.67 -5.48
N LEU A 52 -3.03 1.71 -6.36
CA LEU A 52 -2.20 0.55 -6.02
C LEU A 52 -0.84 0.97 -5.44
N SER A 53 -0.16 1.94 -6.07
CA SER A 53 1.13 2.45 -5.57
C SER A 53 1.02 3.10 -4.19
N VAL A 54 -0.12 3.74 -3.89
CA VAL A 54 -0.38 4.36 -2.59
C VAL A 54 -0.62 3.30 -1.53
N VAL A 55 -1.44 2.29 -1.84
CA VAL A 55 -1.71 1.15 -0.95
C VAL A 55 -0.42 0.39 -0.64
N GLU A 56 0.41 0.14 -1.64
CA GLU A 56 1.67 -0.59 -1.44
C GLU A 56 2.68 0.22 -0.61
N SER A 57 2.74 1.54 -0.84
CA SER A 57 3.56 2.44 -0.02
C SER A 57 3.11 2.44 1.44
N LEU A 58 1.79 2.42 1.70
CA LEU A 58 1.23 2.34 3.05
C LEU A 58 1.60 1.02 3.75
N LYS A 59 1.46 -0.11 3.05
CA LYS A 59 1.88 -1.42 3.58
C LYS A 59 3.35 -1.44 3.91
N HIS A 60 4.19 -0.95 3.00
CA HIS A 60 5.63 -0.86 3.20
C HIS A 60 6.01 0.04 4.38
N ALA A 61 5.25 1.13 4.60
CA ALA A 61 5.42 1.99 5.77
C ALA A 61 5.03 1.32 7.10
N GLY A 62 4.18 0.28 7.07
CA GLY A 62 3.79 -0.51 8.24
C GLY A 62 4.86 -1.52 8.70
N TYR A 63 5.68 -2.03 7.78
CA TYR A 63 6.68 -3.08 8.07
C TYR A 63 7.71 -2.69 9.15
N PRO A 64 8.29 -1.48 9.17
CA PRO A 64 9.19 -1.06 10.26
C PRO A 64 8.54 -1.08 11.65
N PHE A 65 7.23 -0.93 11.72
CA PHE A 65 6.45 -0.98 12.96
C PHE A 65 5.85 -2.36 13.25
N LYS A 66 6.15 -3.35 12.40
CA LYS A 66 5.57 -4.70 12.42
C LYS A 66 4.04 -4.69 12.39
N LYS A 67 3.42 -3.68 11.78
CA LYS A 67 1.96 -3.61 11.64
C LYS A 67 1.54 -3.92 10.22
N ASP A 68 0.48 -4.71 10.10
CA ASP A 68 -0.22 -4.91 8.84
C ASP A 68 -1.17 -3.73 8.59
N VAL A 69 -1.02 -3.07 7.45
CA VAL A 69 -1.83 -1.89 7.10
C VAL A 69 -2.99 -2.34 6.22
N GLU A 70 -4.19 -2.28 6.77
CA GLU A 70 -5.43 -2.62 6.10
C GLU A 70 -6.09 -1.34 5.56
N VAL A 71 -6.36 -1.29 4.25
CA VAL A 71 -6.95 -0.11 3.63
C VAL A 71 -8.46 -0.29 3.53
N LYS A 72 -9.20 0.55 4.25
CA LYS A 72 -10.64 0.67 4.13
C LYS A 72 -10.98 1.69 3.06
N TRP A 73 -11.61 1.21 2.00
CA TRP A 73 -12.01 2.01 0.84
C TRP A 73 -13.32 2.77 1.14
N ILE A 74 -13.30 4.10 1.06
CA ILE A 74 -14.45 4.95 1.36
C ILE A 74 -14.75 5.84 0.14
N ASP A 75 -15.97 5.71 -0.41
CA ASP A 75 -16.41 6.57 -1.50
C ASP A 75 -16.82 7.94 -0.96
N SER A 76 -16.02 8.95 -1.34
CA SER A 76 -16.29 10.35 -1.01
C SER A 76 -17.68 10.84 -1.44
N SER A 77 -18.32 10.19 -2.42
CA SER A 77 -19.65 10.55 -2.93
C SER A 77 -20.78 10.08 -2.00
N GLU A 78 -20.53 9.06 -1.19
CA GLU A 78 -21.50 8.52 -0.23
C GLU A 78 -21.36 9.14 1.15
N VAL A 79 -20.24 9.82 1.43
CA VAL A 79 -19.98 10.48 2.70
C VAL A 79 -20.74 11.80 2.80
N THR A 80 -21.50 11.97 3.87
CA THR A 80 -22.22 13.19 4.25
C THR A 80 -21.88 13.56 5.70
N ASP A 81 -22.15 14.80 6.09
CA ASP A 81 -21.89 15.29 7.47
C ASP A 81 -22.57 14.43 8.55
N ASP A 82 -23.72 13.82 8.23
CA ASP A 82 -24.48 12.99 9.16
C ASP A 82 -23.94 11.56 9.30
N ASN A 83 -23.30 11.02 8.26
CA ASN A 83 -22.86 9.61 8.22
C ASN A 83 -21.35 9.43 8.38
N VAL A 84 -20.56 10.51 8.24
CA VAL A 84 -19.09 10.47 8.27
C VAL A 84 -18.54 9.81 9.53
N ALA A 85 -19.18 10.05 10.69
CA ALA A 85 -18.79 9.45 11.96
C ALA A 85 -18.90 7.92 11.94
N GLN A 86 -19.85 7.36 11.19
CA GLN A 86 -20.03 5.91 11.07
C GLN A 86 -18.99 5.29 10.14
N TYR A 87 -18.69 5.95 9.02
CA TYR A 87 -17.67 5.47 8.07
C TYR A 87 -16.26 5.46 8.66
N LEU A 88 -15.97 6.38 9.59
CA LEU A 88 -14.67 6.57 10.20
C LEU A 88 -14.53 5.98 11.62
N ALA A 89 -15.57 5.32 12.16
CA ALA A 89 -15.56 4.83 13.54
C ALA A 89 -14.53 3.71 13.79
N ASP A 90 -14.18 2.96 12.75
CA ASP A 90 -13.35 1.76 12.75
C ASP A 90 -11.99 1.96 12.05
N VAL A 91 -11.64 3.21 11.70
CA VAL A 91 -10.35 3.53 11.09
C VAL A 91 -9.43 4.19 12.11
N ASP A 92 -8.16 3.79 12.10
CA ASP A 92 -7.10 4.35 12.94
C ASP A 92 -6.47 5.61 12.30
N GLY A 93 -6.64 5.78 10.99
CA GLY A 93 -6.14 6.92 10.24
C GLY A 93 -6.91 7.15 8.95
N ILE A 94 -6.77 8.36 8.38
CA ILE A 94 -7.48 8.78 7.17
C ILE A 94 -6.46 9.29 6.16
N LEU A 95 -6.55 8.77 4.94
CA LEU A 95 -5.79 9.25 3.80
C LEU A 95 -6.74 9.81 2.74
N VAL A 96 -6.60 11.10 2.46
CA VAL A 96 -7.34 11.79 1.39
C VAL A 96 -6.37 12.05 0.23
N PRO A 97 -6.32 11.16 -0.78
CA PRO A 97 -5.51 11.39 -1.96
C PRO A 97 -5.98 12.62 -2.75
N GLY A 98 -5.05 13.30 -3.43
CA GLY A 98 -5.36 14.44 -4.29
C GLY A 98 -6.33 14.06 -5.40
N GLY A 99 -7.42 14.82 -5.54
CA GLY A 99 -8.41 14.62 -6.60
C GLY A 99 -7.90 15.10 -7.95
N PHE A 100 -7.72 14.19 -8.90
CA PHE A 100 -7.44 14.55 -10.29
C PHE A 100 -8.67 15.25 -10.88
N TRP A 101 -8.59 16.57 -11.11
CA TRP A 101 -9.62 17.44 -11.71
C TRP A 101 -10.95 17.63 -10.97
N VAL A 102 -11.07 17.24 -9.69
CA VAL A 102 -12.33 17.43 -8.95
C VAL A 102 -12.24 18.69 -8.08
N PRO A 103 -13.07 19.73 -8.33
CA PRO A 103 -13.18 20.84 -7.39
C PRO A 103 -13.72 20.31 -6.06
N CYS A 104 -13.01 20.58 -4.97
CA CYS A 104 -13.58 20.51 -3.63
C CYS A 104 -14.73 21.53 -3.60
N LYS A 105 -15.97 21.04 -3.53
CA LYS A 105 -17.13 21.86 -3.21
C LYS A 105 -17.50 21.61 -1.77
#